data_AF-A0A957DAK1-F1
#
_entry.id   AF-A0A957DAK1-F1
#
_cell.length_a   1.000
_cell.length_b   1.000
_cell.length_c   1.000
_cell.angle_alpha   90.00
_cell.angle_beta   90.00
_cell.angle_gamma   90.00
#
_symmetry.space_group_name_H-M   'P 1'
#
loop_
_entity.id
_entity.type
_entity.pdbx_description
1 polymer ?
#
loop_
_entity_poly.entity_id
_entity_poly.type
_entity_poly.pdbx_seq_one_letter_code
_entity_poly.pdbx_strand_id
1 'polypeptide(L)'
;WFFQSPDYWRQITPMGAAIPNMNATLLQEVKLPVPVSKNQQMQIVHHLDLIRSEVEEMRKTNENDLGLLAELEQAILSQAFRGEL
;
A
#
# COMPACT_ATOMS: atom_id res chain seq x y z
N TRP A 1 4.14 9.85 -2.10
CA TRP A 1 4.37 10.04 -0.65
C TRP A 1 3.41 11.03 -0.01
N PHE A 2 3.64 12.35 -0.01
CA PHE A 2 2.75 13.29 0.73
C PHE A 2 1.27 13.26 0.26
N PHE A 3 1.00 13.33 -1.05
CA PHE A 3 -0.37 13.29 -1.58
C PHE A 3 -1.11 11.95 -1.39
N GLN A 4 -0.39 10.94 -0.90
CA GLN A 4 -0.96 9.63 -0.55
C GLN A 4 -1.12 9.49 0.97
N SER A 5 -0.65 10.46 1.76
CA SER A 5 -0.69 10.37 3.21
C SER A 5 -2.06 10.75 3.76
N PRO A 6 -2.42 10.23 4.95
CA PRO A 6 -3.62 10.67 5.65
C PRO A 6 -3.65 12.18 5.93
N ASP A 7 -2.48 12.82 6.11
CA ASP A 7 -2.40 14.27 6.33
C ASP A 7 -2.92 15.08 5.16
N TYR A 8 -2.62 14.65 3.93
CA TYR A 8 -3.16 15.28 2.75
C TYR A 8 -4.68 15.09 2.68
N TRP A 9 -5.15 13.84 2.81
CA TRP A 9 -6.57 13.51 2.70
C TRP A 9 -7.42 14.17 3.78
N ARG A 10 -6.88 14.39 4.99
CA ARG A 10 -7.57 15.14 6.05
C ARG A 10 -7.76 16.63 5.73
N GLN A 11 -6.88 17.20 4.90
CA GLN A 11 -6.99 18.61 4.52
C GLN A 11 -8.02 18.84 3.42
N ILE A 12 -8.16 17.89 2.50
CA ILE A 12 -9.04 18.05 1.35
C ILE A 12 -10.42 17.41 1.54
N THR A 13 -10.54 16.39 2.39
CA THR A 13 -11.82 15.69 2.61
C THR A 13 -12.63 16.44 3.67
N PRO A 14 -13.77 17.05 3.32
CA PRO A 14 -14.67 17.61 4.32
C PRO A 14 -15.24 16.49 5.20
N MET A 15 -15.83 16.80 6.37
CA MET A 15 -16.37 15.82 7.33
C MET A 15 -17.62 15.02 6.84
N GLY A 16 -17.74 14.71 5.54
CA GLY A 16 -18.81 13.90 4.94
C GLY A 16 -18.28 12.99 3.83
N ALA A 17 -19.09 12.02 3.41
CA ALA A 17 -18.72 10.95 2.46
C ALA A 17 -18.55 11.40 0.98
N ALA A 18 -18.63 12.70 0.69
CA ALA A 18 -18.49 13.22 -0.66
C ALA A 18 -17.01 13.45 -0.97
N ILE A 19 -16.50 12.80 -2.02
CA ILE A 19 -15.18 13.10 -2.57
C ILE A 19 -15.23 14.55 -3.08
N PRO A 20 -14.39 15.45 -2.57
CA PRO A 20 -14.37 16.84 -3.00
C PRO A 20 -14.02 16.90 -4.49
N ASN A 21 -14.78 17.67 -5.27
CA ASN A 21 -14.33 18.05 -6.62
C ASN A 21 -13.09 18.93 -6.45
N MET A 22 -11.92 18.38 -6.80
CA MET A 22 -10.64 19.07 -6.60
C MET A 22 -10.53 20.24 -7.57
N ASN A 23 -10.61 21.46 -7.05
CA ASN A 23 -10.41 22.69 -7.81
C ASN A 23 -9.12 23.41 -7.38
N ALA A 24 -8.66 24.34 -8.22
CA ALA A 24 -7.41 25.06 -7.98
C ALA A 24 -7.42 25.88 -6.68
N THR A 25 -8.58 26.36 -6.23
CA THR A 25 -8.72 27.11 -4.98
C THR A 25 -8.46 26.22 -3.77
N LEU A 26 -9.06 25.03 -3.74
CA LEU A 26 -8.87 24.06 -2.66
C LEU A 26 -7.41 23.56 -2.60
N LEU A 27 -6.76 23.39 -3.76
CA LEU A 27 -5.34 23.02 -3.81
C LEU A 27 -4.42 24.10 -3.27
N GLN A 28 -4.75 25.39 -3.42
CA GLN A 28 -3.96 26.50 -2.86
C GLN A 28 -4.00 26.55 -1.33
N GLU A 29 -5.06 26.01 -0.72
CA GLU A 29 -5.22 25.98 0.74
C GLU A 29 -4.48 24.80 1.39
N VAL A 30 -4.00 23.84 0.60
CA VAL A 30 -3.26 22.67 1.11
C VAL A 30 -1.94 23.11 1.74
N LYS A 31 -1.79 22.82 3.03
CA LYS A 31 -0.54 23.02 3.78
C LYS A 31 0.41 21.88 3.45
N LEU A 32 1.45 22.22 2.67
CA LEU A 32 2.51 21.30 2.31
C LEU A 32 3.68 21.42 3.31
N PRO A 33 4.04 20.36 4.05
CA PRO A 33 5.26 20.33 4.82
C PRO A 33 6.45 20.18 3.86
N VAL A 34 7.09 21.28 3.53
CA VAL A 34 8.28 21.29 2.66
C VAL A 34 9.52 21.03 3.53
N PRO A 35 10.31 19.98 3.22
CA PRO A 35 11.57 19.71 3.94
C PRO A 35 12.55 20.88 3.83
N VAL A 36 13.43 21.04 4.82
CA VAL A 36 14.39 22.15 4.91
C VAL A 36 15.38 22.16 3.74
N SER A 37 15.67 20.99 3.16
CA SER A 37 16.53 20.87 2.01
C SER A 37 16.07 19.77 1.04
N LYS A 38 16.49 19.88 -0.22
CA LYS A 38 16.32 18.84 -1.22
C LYS A 38 16.95 17.51 -0.78
N ASN A 39 18.09 17.55 -0.08
CA ASN A 39 18.73 16.35 0.44
C ASN A 39 17.84 15.64 1.46
N GLN A 40 17.29 16.38 2.43
CA GLN A 40 16.35 15.82 3.41
C GLN A 40 15.12 15.22 2.72
N GLN A 41 14.59 15.90 1.70
CA GLN A 41 13.47 15.36 0.91
C GLN A 41 13.83 14.02 0.26
N MET A 42 15.00 13.92 -0.37
CA MET A 42 15.46 12.68 -1.01
C MET A 42 15.67 11.55 0.00
N GLN A 43 16.21 11.85 1.18
CA GLN A 43 16.39 10.86 2.25
C GLN A 43 15.05 10.32 2.75
N ILE A 44 14.05 11.19 2.94
CA ILE A 44 12.69 10.79 3.34
C ILE A 44 12.07 9.90 2.27
N VAL A 45 12.16 10.30 0.99
CA VAL A 45 11.61 9.52 -0.14
C VAL A 45 12.27 8.15 -0.20
N HIS A 46 13.60 8.09 -0.13
CA HIS A 46 14.34 6.83 -0.18
C HIS A 46 13.95 5.88 0.96
N HIS A 47 13.82 6.40 2.18
CA HIS A 47 13.41 5.58 3.32
C HIS A 47 11.99 5.00 3.15
N LEU A 48 11.06 5.81 2.63
CA LEU A 48 9.70 5.36 2.34
C LEU A 48 9.66 4.32 1.21
N ASP A 49 10.48 4.51 0.16
CA ASP A 49 10.60 3.55 -0.94
C ASP A 49 11.13 2.19 -0.46
N LEU A 50 12.12 2.19 0.44
CA LEU A 50 12.66 0.96 1.04
C LEU A 50 11.58 0.20 1.83
N ILE A 51 10.87 0.88 2.73
CA ILE A 51 9.80 0.26 3.52
C ILE A 51 8.71 -0.30 2.60
N ARG A 52 8.32 0.45 1.57
CA ARG A 52 7.31 -0.03 0.63
C ARG A 52 7.79 -1.24 -0.13
N SER A 53 9.03 -1.26 -0.61
CA SER A 53 9.59 -2.43 -1.29
C SER A 53 9.55 -3.68 -0.41
N GLU A 54 9.91 -3.54 0.87
CA GLU A 54 9.85 -4.64 1.84
C GLU A 54 8.41 -5.17 2.02
N VAL A 55 7.44 -4.26 2.15
CA VAL A 55 6.02 -4.63 2.24
C VAL A 55 5.50 -5.31 0.98
N GLU A 56 5.90 -4.87 -0.21
CA GLU A 56 5.52 -5.51 -1.46
C GLU A 56 6.07 -6.94 -1.57
N GLU A 57 7.33 -7.15 -1.21
CA GLU A 57 7.95 -8.49 -1.24
C GLU A 57 7.30 -9.44 -0.21
N MET A 58 7.00 -8.95 1.00
CA MET A 58 6.25 -9.72 1.99
C MET A 58 4.87 -10.12 1.46
N ARG A 59 4.15 -9.19 0.82
CA ARG A 59 2.82 -9.49 0.26
C ARG A 59 2.90 -10.54 -0.85
N LYS A 60 3.86 -10.40 -1.76
CA LYS A 60 4.07 -11.36 -2.84
C LYS A 60 4.40 -12.76 -2.30
N THR A 61 5.21 -12.84 -1.27
CA THR A 61 5.53 -14.11 -0.60
C THR A 61 4.27 -14.73 -0.01
N ASN A 62 3.47 -13.94 0.72
CA ASN A 62 2.22 -14.41 1.30
C ASN A 62 1.20 -14.86 0.25
N GLU A 63 1.10 -14.17 -0.89
CA GLU A 63 0.24 -14.57 -2.01
C GLU A 63 0.69 -15.92 -2.62
N ASN A 64 2.00 -16.13 -2.76
CA ASN A 64 2.55 -17.40 -3.25
C ASN A 64 2.27 -18.54 -2.26
N ASP A 65 2.46 -18.32 -0.96
CA ASP A 65 2.23 -19.33 0.08
C ASP A 65 0.76 -19.76 0.09
N LEU A 66 -0.18 -18.82 -0.05
CA LEU A 66 -1.60 -19.13 -0.19
C LEU A 66 -1.90 -19.99 -1.43
N GLY A 67 -1.21 -19.73 -2.55
CA GLY A 67 -1.31 -20.57 -3.74
C GLY A 67 -0.80 -22.00 -3.51
N LEU A 68 0.37 -22.14 -2.89
CA LEU A 68 0.95 -23.45 -2.57
C LEU A 68 0.09 -24.25 -1.60
N LEU A 69 -0.52 -23.59 -0.61
CA LEU A 69 -1.45 -24.24 0.31
C LEU A 69 -2.68 -24.80 -0.40
N ALA A 70 -3.24 -24.05 -1.36
CA ALA A 70 -4.37 -24.51 -2.15
C ALA A 70 -4.00 -25.73 -3.03
N GLU A 71 -2.82 -25.71 -3.66
CA GLU A 71 -2.32 -26.86 -4.43
C GLU A 71 -2.09 -28.09 -3.55
N LEU A 72 -1.49 -27.90 -2.37
CA LEU A 72 -1.25 -28.97 -1.41
C LEU A 72 -2.55 -29.62 -0.93
N GLU A 73 -3.57 -28.81 -0.62
CA GLU A 73 -4.90 -29.31 -0.25
C GLU A 73 -5.48 -30.20 -1.36
N GLN A 74 -5.42 -29.74 -2.61
CA GLN A 74 -5.88 -30.53 -3.76
C GLN A 74 -5.08 -31.83 -3.93
N ALA A 75 -3.76 -31.78 -3.76
CA ALA A 75 -2.91 -32.96 -3.88
C ALA A 75 -3.24 -34.01 -2.81
N ILE A 76 -3.41 -33.60 -1.54
CA ILE A 76 -3.78 -34.48 -0.42
C ILE A 76 -5.14 -35.12 -0.67
N LEU A 77 -6.15 -34.34 -1.07
CA LEU A 77 -7.47 -34.87 -1.40
C LEU A 77 -7.39 -35.90 -2.53
N SER A 78 -6.65 -35.58 -3.58
CA SER A 78 -6.45 -36.47 -4.73
C SER A 78 -5.79 -37.80 -4.33
N GLN A 79 -4.78 -37.76 -3.45
CA GLN A 79 -4.10 -38.93 -2.92
C GLN A 79 -5.02 -39.78 -2.03
N ALA A 80 -5.82 -39.13 -1.17
CA ALA A 80 -6.82 -39.81 -0.35
C ALA A 80 -7.88 -40.54 -1.20
N PHE A 81 -8.37 -39.92 -2.27
CA PHE A 81 -9.34 -40.55 -3.18
C PHE A 81 -8.76 -41.69 -4.01
N ARG A 82 -7.45 -41.69 -4.28
CA ARG A 82 -6.74 -42.83 -4.91
C ARG A 82 -6.38 -43.95 -3.93
N GLY A 83 -6.56 -43.74 -2.62
CA GLY A 83 -6.14 -44.70 -1.59
C GLY A 83 -4.62 -44.80 -1.43
N GLU A 84 -3.90 -43.76 -1.82
CA GLU A 84 -2.43 -43.68 -1.77
C GLU A 84 -1.91 -42.98 -0.50
N LEU A 85 -2.80 -42.72 0.46
CA LEU A 85 -2.53 -41.97 1.69
C LEU A 85 -2.22 -42.91 2.87
#